data_AF-H6RDU8-F1
#
_entry.id   AF-H6RDU8-F1
#
_cell.length_a   1.000
_cell.length_b   1.000
_cell.length_c   1.000
_cell.angle_alpha   90.00
_cell.angle_beta   90.00
_cell.angle_gamma   90.00
#
_symmetry.space_group_name_H-M   'P 1'
#
loop_
_entity.id
_entity.type
_entity.pdbx_description
1 polymer ?
#
loop_
_entity_poly.entity_id
_entity_poly.type
_entity_poly.pdbx_seq_one_letter_code
_entity_poly.pdbx_strand_id
1 'polypeptide(L)'
;MFAPDIGMLGYLVNPKVGALAYTIFHHKALAIFLLLTGFYAGNLVLEMAGIILFAHASFDRIWGYGLKYEKGFKYTHLGEIGA
;
A
#
# COMPACT_ATOMS: atom_id res chain seq x y z
N MET A 1 -5.05 -7.93 3.68
CA MET A 1 -6.35 -7.44 3.20
C MET A 1 -7.33 -7.16 4.32
N PHE A 2 -7.74 -8.13 5.15
CA PHE A 2 -8.63 -7.85 6.30
C PHE A 2 -7.88 -7.53 7.61
N ALA A 3 -6.57 -7.76 7.66
CA ALA A 3 -5.72 -7.30 8.76
C ALA A 3 -5.63 -5.76 8.73
N PRO A 4 -5.45 -5.10 9.89
CA PRO A 4 -5.21 -3.67 9.95
C PRO A 4 -4.04 -3.25 9.05
N ASP A 5 -4.24 -2.19 8.28
CA ASP A 5 -3.25 -1.70 7.34
C ASP A 5 -2.09 -1.02 8.08
N ILE A 6 -0.90 -1.62 8.00
CA ILE A 6 0.31 -1.11 8.64
C ILE A 6 0.72 0.24 8.05
N GLY A 7 0.45 0.47 6.76
CA GLY A 7 0.70 1.75 6.09
C GLY A 7 -0.11 2.91 6.68
N MET A 8 -1.19 2.62 7.41
CA MET A 8 -1.97 3.65 8.10
C MET A 8 -1.34 4.13 9.41
N LEU A 9 -0.38 3.40 9.99
CA LEU A 9 0.24 3.79 11.28
C LEU A 9 0.93 5.15 11.22
N GLY A 10 1.42 5.58 10.06
CA GLY A 10 2.03 6.90 9.89
C GLY A 10 1.07 8.06 10.17
N TYR A 11 -0.25 7.85 10.04
CA TYR A 11 -1.26 8.87 10.37
C TYR A 11 -1.36 9.16 11.86
N LEU A 12 -0.80 8.30 12.74
CA LEU A 12 -0.68 8.59 14.16
C LEU A 12 0.32 9.72 14.44
N VAL A 13 1.28 9.96 13.53
CA VAL A 13 2.27 11.03 13.67
C VAL A 13 1.73 12.33 13.06
N ASN A 14 1.38 12.30 11.77
CA ASN A 14 0.71 13.41 11.07
C ASN A 14 0.24 12.97 9.66
N PRO A 15 -0.60 13.77 8.95
CA PRO A 15 -1.09 13.43 7.61
C PRO A 15 -0.01 13.22 6.55
N LYS A 16 1.13 13.92 6.63
CA LYS A 16 2.22 13.78 5.65
C LYS A 16 2.93 12.44 5.79
N VAL A 17 3.31 12.09 7.01
CA VAL A 17 3.96 10.81 7.33
C VAL A 17 3.01 9.66 7.02
N GLY A 18 1.72 9.80 7.34
CA GLY A 18 0.69 8.85 6.97
C GLY A 18 0.53 8.66 5.46
N ALA A 19 0.44 9.74 4.70
CA ALA A 19 0.31 9.68 3.25
C ALA A 19 1.54 9.03 2.59
N LEU A 20 2.75 9.35 3.07
CA LEU A 20 3.99 8.77 2.58
C LEU A 20 4.05 7.26 2.88
N ALA A 21 3.88 6.87 4.14
CA ALA A 21 3.92 5.47 4.56
C ALA A 21 2.90 4.63 3.79
N TYR A 22 1.65 5.08 3.75
CA TYR A 22 0.59 4.39 3.03
C TYR A 22 0.92 4.24 1.55
N THR A 23 1.33 5.32 0.89
CA THR A 23 1.62 5.33 -0.56
C THR A 23 2.76 4.37 -0.90
N ILE A 24 3.81 4.28 -0.07
CA ILE A 24 4.92 3.35 -0.27
C ILE A 24 4.42 1.90 -0.19
N PHE A 25 3.71 1.53 0.89
CA PHE A 25 3.17 0.17 1.05
C PHE A 25 2.14 -0.19 -0.04
N HIS A 26 1.44 0.78 -0.63
CA HIS A 26 0.43 0.57 -1.67
C HIS A 26 0.94 0.79 -3.10
N HIS A 27 2.25 1.01 -3.26
CA HIS A 27 2.86 1.16 -4.56
C HIS A 27 3.08 -0.21 -5.21
N LYS A 28 2.32 -0.51 -6.26
CA LYS A 28 2.40 -1.82 -6.93
C LYS A 28 3.78 -2.12 -7.52
N ALA A 29 4.55 -1.08 -7.88
CA ALA A 29 5.93 -1.29 -8.32
C ALA A 29 6.82 -1.84 -7.19
N LEU A 30 6.63 -1.40 -5.94
CA LEU A 30 7.34 -1.97 -4.79
C LEU A 30 6.97 -3.45 -4.60
N ALA A 31 5.68 -3.78 -4.71
CA ALA A 31 5.23 -5.16 -4.59
C ALA A 31 5.80 -6.08 -5.69
N ILE A 32 5.81 -5.62 -6.94
CA ILE A 32 6.42 -6.34 -8.06
C ILE A 32 7.93 -6.46 -7.88
N PHE A 33 8.59 -5.41 -7.40
CA PHE A 33 10.01 -5.45 -7.11
C PHE A 33 10.36 -6.51 -6.05
N LEU A 34 9.60 -6.59 -4.95
CA LEU A 34 9.77 -7.62 -3.92
C LEU A 34 9.51 -9.03 -4.47
N LEU A 35 8.44 -9.19 -5.26
CA LEU A 35 8.11 -10.45 -5.93
C LEU A 35 9.28 -10.95 -6.78
N LEU A 36 9.75 -10.12 -7.71
CA LEU A 36 10.84 -10.48 -8.62
C LEU A 36 12.14 -10.74 -7.85
N THR A 37 12.46 -9.93 -6.85
CA THR A 37 13.66 -10.13 -6.01
C THR A 37 13.59 -11.46 -5.27
N GLY A 38 12.43 -11.80 -4.68
CA GLY A 38 12.22 -13.07 -4.01
C GLY A 38 12.35 -14.27 -4.95
N PHE A 39 11.74 -14.17 -6.14
CA PHE A 39 11.82 -15.19 -7.18
C PHE A 39 13.27 -15.44 -7.64
N TYR A 40 14.01 -14.38 -8.00
CA TYR A 40 15.40 -14.51 -8.44
C TYR A 40 16.35 -14.98 -7.34
N ALA A 41 16.08 -14.62 -6.08
CA ALA A 41 16.88 -15.07 -4.94
C ALA A 41 16.50 -16.47 -4.43
N GLY A 42 15.45 -17.10 -4.99
CA GLY A 42 14.88 -18.35 -4.45
C GLY A 42 14.34 -18.21 -3.02
N ASN A 43 13.98 -16.99 -2.60
CA ASN A 43 13.50 -16.69 -1.25
C ASN A 43 11.97 -16.61 -1.25
N LEU A 44 11.35 -17.73 -0.84
CA LEU A 44 9.90 -17.87 -0.79
C LEU A 44 9.22 -16.81 0.10
N VAL A 45 9.84 -16.43 1.23
CA VAL A 45 9.26 -15.42 2.14
C VAL A 45 9.16 -14.06 1.44
N LEU A 46 10.21 -13.67 0.73
CA LEU A 46 10.25 -12.40 0.01
C LEU A 46 9.30 -12.40 -1.19
N GLU A 47 9.23 -13.52 -1.91
CA GLU A 47 8.28 -13.72 -3.01
C GLU A 47 6.83 -13.57 -2.52
N MET A 48 6.48 -14.30 -1.46
CA MET A 48 5.15 -14.24 -0.84
C MET A 48 4.83 -12.83 -0.31
N ALA A 49 5.81 -12.13 0.26
CA ALA A 49 5.62 -10.74 0.69
C ALA A 49 5.24 -9.84 -0.50
N GLY A 50 5.89 -10.00 -1.66
CA GLY A 50 5.53 -9.29 -2.88
C GLY A 50 4.11 -9.60 -3.37
N ILE A 51 3.73 -10.88 -3.39
CA ILE A 51 2.36 -11.30 -3.79
C ILE A 51 1.31 -10.70 -2.85
N ILE A 52 1.51 -10.83 -1.53
CA ILE A 52 0.58 -10.33 -0.52
C ILE A 52 0.44 -8.81 -0.64
N LEU A 53 1.57 -8.09 -0.81
CA LEU A 53 1.55 -6.63 -0.94
C LEU A 53 0.82 -6.19 -2.21
N PHE A 54 1.03 -6.90 -3.34
CA PHE A 54 0.35 -6.61 -4.60
C PHE A 54 -1.16 -6.86 -4.51
N ALA A 55 -1.55 -7.99 -3.90
CA ALA A 55 -2.95 -8.34 -3.66
C ALA A 55 -3.62 -7.32 -2.74
N HIS A 56 -2.95 -6.94 -1.64
CA HIS A 56 -3.43 -5.91 -0.71
C HIS A 56 -3.66 -4.57 -1.40
N ALA A 57 -2.65 -4.06 -2.13
CA ALA A 57 -2.76 -2.79 -2.85
C ALA A 57 -3.78 -2.81 -4.01
N SER A 58 -4.10 -3.99 -4.54
CA SER A 58 -5.11 -4.15 -5.61
C SER A 58 -6.51 -4.23 -5.03
N PHE A 59 -6.70 -4.96 -3.93
CA PHE A 59 -7.98 -5.00 -3.22
C PHE A 59 -8.37 -3.64 -2.67
N ASP A 60 -7.40 -2.91 -2.10
CA ASP A 60 -7.61 -1.56 -1.59
C ASP A 60 -8.22 -0.63 -2.66
N ARG A 61 -7.72 -0.73 -3.91
CA ARG A 61 -8.25 0.02 -5.06
C ARG A 61 -9.67 -0.37 -5.46
N ILE A 62 -10.10 -1.61 -5.24
CA ILE A 62 -11.48 -2.04 -5.50
C ILE A 62 -12.44 -1.30 -4.56
N TRP A 63 -12.02 -1.00 -3.35
CA TRP A 63 -12.80 -0.26 -2.36
C TRP A 63 -12.64 1.27 -2.43
N GLY A 64 -12.03 1.78 -3.51
CA GLY A 64 -11.84 3.23 -3.73
C GLY A 64 -10.67 3.82 -2.94
N TYR A 65 -9.89 3.02 -2.23
CA TYR A 65 -8.68 3.47 -1.59
C TYR A 65 -7.54 3.53 -2.63
N GLY A 66 -7.01 4.73 -2.85
CA GLY A 66 -5.88 4.99 -3.75
C GLY A 66 -4.64 5.52 -3.02
N LEU A 67 -3.60 5.83 -3.79
CA LEU A 67 -2.44 6.60 -3.31
C LEU A 67 -2.90 7.91 -2.67
N LYS A 68 -2.31 8.25 -1.53
CA LYS A 68 -2.81 9.27 -0.61
C LYS A 68 -2.12 10.61 -0.82
N TYR A 69 -2.89 11.68 -0.72
CA TYR A 69 -2.34 13.04 -0.65
C TYR A 69 -2.06 13.44 0.80
N GLU A 70 -1.11 14.35 1.00
CA GLU A 70 -0.76 14.92 2.31
C GLU A 70 -1.91 15.68 2.99
N LYS A 71 -2.99 15.97 2.26
CA LYS A 71 -4.20 16.64 2.76
C LYS A 71 -4.98 15.79 3.78
N GLY A 72 -4.79 14.47 3.79
CA GLY A 72 -5.43 13.56 4.75
C GLY A 72 -5.93 12.27 4.11
N PHE A 73 -6.29 11.29 4.95
CA PHE A 73 -6.58 9.91 4.53
C PHE A 73 -7.68 9.76 3.47
N LYS A 74 -8.67 10.66 3.47
CA LYS A 74 -9.80 10.61 2.52
C LYS A 74 -9.42 11.00 1.10
N TYR A 75 -8.32 11.73 0.91
CA TYR A 75 -7.95 12.30 -0.37
C TYR A 75 -6.98 11.38 -1.11
N THR A 76 -7.40 10.87 -2.27
CA THR A 76 -6.61 9.95 -3.06
C THR A 76 -6.55 10.38 -4.52
N HIS A 77 -5.62 9.81 -5.29
CA HIS A 77 -5.60 10.00 -6.76
C HIS A 77 -6.85 9.47 -7.48
N LEU A 78 -7.66 8.61 -6.84
CA LEU A 78 -8.93 8.12 -7.38
C LEU A 78 -10.12 9.04 -7.06
N GLY A 79 -9.91 10.06 -6.22
CA GLY A 79 -10.96 10.93 -5.69
C GLY A 79 -11.01 10.92 -4.17
N GLU A 80 -12.04 11.58 -3.63
CA GLU A 80 -12.33 11.61 -2.19
C GLU A 80 -13.16 10.38 -1.79
N ILE A 81 -12.74 9.68 -0.75
CA ILE A 81 -13.42 8.47 -0.28
C ILE A 81 -14.77 8.84 0.36
N GLY A 82 -15.84 8.24 -0.16
CA GLY A 82 -17.21 8.44 0.33
C GLY A 82 -17.89 9.72 -0.19
N ALA A 83 -17.31 10.36 -1.21
CA ALA A 83 -17.92 11.44 -1.96
C ALA A 83 -18.90 10.93 -3.03
#